data_AF-A0A1B1UCW8-F1
#
_entry.id   AF-A0A1B1UCW8-F1
#
_cell.length_a   1.000
_cell.length_b   1.000
_cell.length_c   1.000
_cell.angle_alpha   90.00
_cell.angle_beta   90.00
_cell.angle_gamma   90.00
#
_symmetry.space_group_name_H-M   'P 1'
#
loop_
_entity.id
_entity.type
_entity.pdbx_description
1 polymer ?
#
loop_
_entity_poly.entity_id
_entity_poly.type
_entity_poly.pdbx_seq_one_letter_code
_entity_poly.pdbx_strand_id
1 'polypeptide(L)'
;MEEPMVKRAITLGGGGPAAGLHIGVLEAIAAADIKPKITFDVWALSCIGAWVGIVYNQFGDEVENKDRAELTYQFFKNGVFRDDESYERFPINTVFGPAWRKQHKASE
;
A
#
# COMPACT_ATOMS: atom_id res chain seq x y z
N MET A 1 -9.41 37.62 6.24
CA MET A 1 -9.48 36.42 7.12
C MET A 1 -8.65 35.37 6.42
N GLU A 2 -7.63 34.83 7.08
CA GLU A 2 -6.83 33.73 6.52
C GLU A 2 -7.75 32.51 6.35
N GLU A 3 -7.68 31.83 5.20
CA GLU A 3 -8.44 30.60 5.02
C GLU A 3 -7.98 29.54 6.03
N PRO A 4 -8.90 28.80 6.67
CA PRO A 4 -8.53 27.77 7.62
C PRO A 4 -7.70 26.68 6.92
N MET A 5 -6.54 26.34 7.51
CA MET A 5 -5.71 25.24 6.99
C MET A 5 -6.49 23.93 6.97
N VAL A 6 -6.61 23.35 5.78
CA VAL A 6 -7.30 22.06 5.59
C VAL A 6 -6.32 20.92 5.89
N LYS A 7 -6.65 20.11 6.91
CA LYS A 7 -5.91 18.88 7.22
C LYS A 7 -6.11 17.83 6.14
N ARG A 8 -5.05 17.11 5.77
CA ARG A 8 -5.09 16.01 4.81
C ARG A 8 -5.13 14.67 5.53
N ALA A 9 -6.05 13.81 5.13
CA ALA A 9 -6.19 12.47 5.67
C ALA A 9 -5.84 11.41 4.62
N ILE A 10 -5.23 10.30 5.05
CA ILE A 10 -5.05 9.09 4.26
C ILE A 10 -5.67 7.90 4.98
N THR A 11 -6.24 6.97 4.22
CA THR A 11 -6.75 5.70 4.73
C THR A 11 -5.97 4.54 4.12
N LEU A 12 -5.39 3.69 4.95
CA LEU A 12 -4.76 2.43 4.53
C LEU A 12 -5.60 1.25 5.03
N GLY A 13 -6.29 0.61 4.10
CA GLY A 13 -7.19 -0.52 4.37
C GLY A 13 -6.49 -1.83 4.70
N GLY A 14 -7.24 -2.78 5.25
CA GLY A 14 -6.79 -4.16 5.47
C GLY A 14 -6.71 -5.00 4.18
N GLY A 15 -6.37 -6.28 4.35
CA GLY A 15 -6.33 -7.25 3.25
C GLY A 15 -4.93 -7.60 2.80
N GLY A 16 -4.09 -8.10 3.73
CA GLY A 16 -2.76 -8.70 3.53
C GLY A 16 -1.96 -8.18 2.32
N PRO A 17 -2.17 -8.73 1.11
CA PRO A 17 -1.55 -8.26 -0.13
C PRO A 17 -1.66 -6.74 -0.41
N ALA A 18 -2.67 -6.07 0.13
CA ALA A 18 -2.86 -4.62 0.01
C ALA A 18 -1.67 -3.79 0.52
N ALA A 19 -0.78 -4.37 1.36
CA ALA A 19 0.44 -3.70 1.80
C ALA A 19 1.30 -3.17 0.64
N GLY A 20 1.47 -3.96 -0.42
CA GLY A 20 2.25 -3.53 -1.58
C GLY A 20 1.63 -2.32 -2.29
N LEU A 21 0.29 -2.29 -2.40
CA LEU A 21 -0.43 -1.15 -2.99
C LEU A 21 -0.25 0.11 -2.14
N HIS A 22 -0.39 0.00 -0.83
CA HIS A 22 -0.21 1.13 0.10
C HIS A 22 1.21 1.71 0.02
N ILE A 23 2.22 0.85 0.02
CA ILE A 23 3.63 1.24 -0.08
C ILE A 23 3.89 1.93 -1.43
N GLY A 24 3.42 1.37 -2.54
CA GLY A 24 3.59 1.97 -3.86
C GLY A 24 2.90 3.33 -4.01
N VAL A 25 1.72 3.51 -3.41
CA VAL A 25 1.05 4.82 -3.38
C VAL A 25 1.86 5.84 -2.58
N LEU A 26 2.38 5.47 -1.42
CA LEU A 26 3.22 6.35 -0.61
C LEU A 26 4.52 6.73 -1.32
N GLU A 27 5.15 5.77 -2.01
CA GLU A 27 6.34 6.01 -2.85
C GLU A 27 6.04 6.98 -4.00
N ALA A 28 4.95 6.75 -4.73
CA ALA A 28 4.54 7.61 -5.84
C ALA A 28 4.24 9.04 -5.38
N ILE A 29 3.53 9.19 -4.25
CA ILE A 29 3.25 10.50 -3.65
C ILE A 29 4.55 11.19 -3.20
N ALA A 30 5.48 10.45 -2.60
CA ALA A 30 6.76 11.00 -2.13
C ALA A 30 7.70 11.39 -3.29
N ALA A 31 7.65 10.68 -4.41
CA ALA A 31 8.44 10.95 -5.60
C ALA A 31 7.85 12.06 -6.49
N ALA A 32 6.56 12.37 -6.35
CA ALA A 32 5.90 13.38 -7.15
C ALA A 32 6.44 14.79 -6.79
N ASP A 33 6.92 15.54 -7.79
CA ASP A 33 7.32 16.94 -7.64
C ASP A 33 6.10 17.88 -7.61
N ILE A 34 5.23 17.68 -6.62
CA ILE A 34 4.04 18.49 -6.38
C ILE A 34 4.38 19.57 -5.35
N LYS A 35 4.00 20.82 -5.64
CA LYS A 35 4.16 21.97 -4.73
C LYS A 35 2.78 22.52 -4.33
N PRO A 36 2.42 22.52 -3.03
CA PRO A 36 3.20 22.02 -1.89
C PRO A 36 3.33 20.49 -1.88
N LYS A 37 4.40 19.97 -1.25
CA LYS A 37 4.57 18.52 -1.02
C LYS A 37 3.31 17.98 -0.34
N ILE A 38 2.82 16.83 -0.80
CA ILE A 38 1.67 16.17 -0.17
C ILE A 38 2.16 15.52 1.12
N THR A 39 1.56 15.94 2.24
CA THR A 39 1.72 15.34 3.56
C THR A 39 0.34 15.02 4.13
N PHE A 40 0.28 14.11 5.10
CA PHE A 40 -0.95 13.68 5.73
C PHE A 40 -0.88 13.90 7.24
N ASP A 41 -1.87 14.61 7.77
CA ASP A 41 -2.01 14.92 9.19
C ASP A 41 -2.79 13.84 9.94
N VAL A 42 -3.63 13.08 9.22
CA VAL A 42 -4.53 12.08 9.80
C VAL A 42 -4.36 10.76 9.07
N TRP A 43 -4.15 9.70 9.83
CA TRP A 43 -3.96 8.34 9.32
C TRP A 43 -5.07 7.44 9.87
N ALA A 44 -5.97 7.00 8.99
CA ALA A 44 -7.01 6.03 9.31
C ALA A 44 -6.57 4.63 8.83
N LEU A 45 -6.23 3.74 9.76
CA LEU A 45 -5.52 2.52 9.44
C LEU A 45 -6.24 1.27 9.94
N SER A 46 -6.12 0.16 9.20
CA SER A 46 -6.70 -1.12 9.60
C SER A 46 -5.84 -2.32 9.16
N CYS A 47 -5.79 -3.37 9.99
CA CYS A 47 -5.09 -4.64 9.69
C CYS A 47 -3.67 -4.40 9.13
N ILE A 48 -3.39 -4.85 7.90
CA ILE A 48 -2.07 -4.66 7.28
C ILE A 48 -1.76 -3.19 6.95
N GLY A 49 -2.78 -2.38 6.66
CA GLY A 49 -2.63 -0.94 6.48
C GLY A 49 -2.18 -0.23 7.75
N ALA A 50 -2.52 -0.76 8.93
CA ALA A 50 -1.97 -0.28 10.20
C ALA A 50 -0.48 -0.58 10.33
N TRP A 51 -0.03 -1.75 9.91
CA TRP A 51 1.40 -2.08 9.91
C TRP A 51 2.17 -1.16 8.96
N VAL A 52 1.67 -0.94 7.74
CA VAL A 52 2.30 -0.02 6.78
C VAL A 52 2.37 1.39 7.35
N GLY A 53 1.25 1.91 7.86
CA GLY A 53 1.21 3.27 8.40
C GLY A 53 2.10 3.46 9.64
N ILE A 54 2.15 2.49 10.55
CA ILE A 54 3.03 2.55 11.74
C ILE A 54 4.50 2.55 11.32
N VAL A 55 4.90 1.60 10.47
CA VAL A 55 6.29 1.49 10.00
C VAL A 55 6.71 2.74 9.24
N TYR A 56 5.85 3.28 8.38
CA TYR A 56 6.14 4.49 7.62
C TYR A 56 6.35 5.73 8.50
N ASN A 57 5.55 5.88 9.56
CA ASN A 57 5.61 7.07 10.42
C ASN A 57 6.66 6.97 11.54
N GLN A 58 7.22 5.79 11.82
CA GLN A 58 8.20 5.63 12.91
C GLN A 58 9.54 6.34 12.66
N PHE A 59 9.87 6.63 11.40
CA PHE A 59 11.15 7.21 11.00
C PHE A 59 11.27 8.72 11.32
N GLY A 60 10.19 9.34 11.82
CA GLY A 60 10.19 10.73 12.27
C GLY A 60 10.50 11.75 11.16
N ASP A 61 10.64 13.02 11.54
CA ASP A 61 10.85 14.13 10.59
C ASP A 61 12.29 14.26 10.08
N GLU A 62 13.22 13.49 10.65
CA GLU A 62 14.62 13.45 10.24
C GLU A 62 14.85 12.66 8.93
N VAL A 63 13.85 11.89 8.50
CA VAL A 63 13.89 11.10 7.27
C VAL A 63 12.92 11.69 6.24
N GLU A 64 13.41 11.92 5.02
CA GLU A 64 12.60 12.41 3.91
C GLU A 64 11.53 11.38 3.51
N ASN A 65 10.35 11.84 3.08
CA ASN A 65 9.22 10.96 2.72
C ASN A 65 9.59 9.86 1.70
N LYS A 66 10.47 10.17 0.75
CA LYS A 66 10.93 9.20 -0.25
C LYS A 66 11.68 8.04 0.41
N ASP A 67 12.53 8.36 1.37
CA ASP A 67 13.30 7.37 2.12
C ASP A 67 12.40 6.59 3.09
N ARG A 68 11.35 7.22 3.65
CA ARG A 68 10.36 6.52 4.49
C ARG A 68 9.65 5.41 3.72
N ALA A 69 9.25 5.67 2.47
CA ALA A 69 8.57 4.68 1.63
C ALA A 69 9.49 3.49 1.35
N GLU A 70 10.76 3.74 0.99
CA GLU A 70 11.76 2.71 0.73
C GLU A 70 12.08 1.90 1.99
N LEU A 71 12.31 2.54 3.13
CA LEU A 71 12.56 1.84 4.40
C LEU A 71 11.37 0.96 4.82
N THR A 72 10.15 1.45 4.58
CA THR A 72 8.92 0.68 4.80
C THR A 72 8.89 -0.53 3.87
N TYR A 73 9.20 -0.36 2.59
CA TYR A 73 9.31 -1.46 1.64
C TYR A 73 10.33 -2.52 2.11
N GLN A 74 11.52 -2.11 2.53
CA GLN A 74 12.55 -3.04 3.01
C GLN A 74 12.11 -3.81 4.25
N PHE A 75 11.42 -3.16 5.19
CA PHE A 75 10.83 -3.85 6.34
C PHE A 75 9.86 -4.96 5.90
N PHE A 76 8.92 -4.63 5.01
CA PHE A 76 7.92 -5.59 4.53
C PHE A 76 8.54 -6.69 3.70
N LYS A 77 9.45 -6.36 2.79
CA LYS A 77 10.18 -7.33 1.95
C LYS A 77 10.92 -8.36 2.80
N ASN A 78 11.58 -7.93 3.86
CA ASN A 78 12.45 -8.80 4.65
C ASN A 78 11.72 -9.54 5.79
N GLY A 79 10.57 -9.02 6.25
CA GLY A 79 9.89 -9.55 7.43
C GLY A 79 8.44 -10.02 7.23
N VAL A 80 7.76 -9.59 6.17
CA VAL A 80 6.31 -9.76 6.03
C VAL A 80 5.91 -10.46 4.73
N PHE A 81 6.48 -10.03 3.60
CA PHE A 81 6.21 -10.62 2.30
C PHE A 81 6.69 -12.06 2.25
N ARG A 82 5.93 -12.90 1.53
CA ARG A 82 6.29 -14.29 1.30
C ARG A 82 6.79 -14.43 -0.12
N ASP A 83 7.78 -15.29 -0.30
CA ASP A 83 8.25 -15.69 -1.61
C ASP A 83 7.18 -16.45 -2.39
N ASP A 84 7.40 -16.52 -3.70
CA ASP A 84 6.47 -17.17 -4.64
C ASP A 84 6.28 -18.66 -4.29
N GLU A 85 7.34 -19.37 -3.89
CA GLU A 85 7.26 -20.79 -3.52
C GLU A 85 6.30 -21.02 -2.33
N SER A 86 6.34 -20.11 -1.35
CA SER A 86 5.45 -20.13 -0.19
C SER A 86 4.02 -19.81 -0.59
N TYR A 87 3.80 -18.87 -1.52
CA TYR A 87 2.47 -18.51 -2.01
C TYR A 87 1.86 -19.57 -2.93
N GLU A 88 2.65 -20.30 -3.70
CA GLU A 88 2.20 -21.42 -4.54
C GLU A 88 1.46 -22.50 -3.73
N ARG A 89 1.82 -22.65 -2.45
CA ARG A 89 1.17 -23.60 -1.52
C ARG A 89 -0.20 -23.13 -1.03
N PHE A 90 -0.56 -21.87 -1.26
CA PHE A 90 -1.87 -21.29 -0.95
C PHE A 90 -2.57 -20.89 -2.26
N PRO A 91 -2.96 -21.86 -3.10
CA PRO A 91 -3.60 -21.55 -4.37
C PRO A 91 -4.81 -20.66 -4.11
N ILE A 92 -4.87 -19.53 -4.82
CA ILE A 92 -6.08 -18.70 -4.87
C ILE A 92 -7.23 -19.66 -5.20
N ASN A 93 -8.27 -19.65 -4.37
CA ASN A 93 -9.42 -20.50 -4.61
C ASN A 93 -9.94 -20.21 -6.02
N THR A 94 -9.81 -21.20 -6.91
CA THR A 94 -10.09 -21.08 -8.35
C THR A 94 -11.55 -20.73 -8.63
N VAL A 95 -12.43 -20.84 -7.62
CA VAL A 95 -13.82 -20.39 -7.66
C VAL A 95 -13.94 -18.86 -7.80
N PHE A 96 -12.96 -18.08 -7.32
CA PHE A 96 -12.96 -16.61 -7.42
C PHE A 96 -12.01 -16.07 -8.51
N GLY A 97 -11.31 -16.95 -9.24
CA GLY A 97 -10.54 -16.54 -10.41
C GLY A 97 -11.46 -16.13 -11.56
N PRO A 98 -11.16 -15.08 -12.35
CA PRO A 98 -11.91 -14.80 -13.55
C PRO A 98 -11.91 -16.06 -14.43
N ALA A 99 -13.10 -16.53 -14.83
CA ALA A 99 -13.26 -17.75 -15.60
C ALA A 99 -12.78 -17.57 -17.05
N TRP A 100 -11.48 -17.35 -17.27
CA TRP A 100 -10.87 -17.16 -18.58
C TRP A 100 -11.16 -18.32 -19.55
N ARG A 101 -11.41 -19.52 -19.03
CA ARG A 101 -11.61 -20.74 -19.84
C ARG A 101 -13.06 -21.00 -20.28
N LYS A 102 -14.05 -20.18 -19.86
CA LYS A 102 -15.48 -20.40 -20.21
C LYS A 102 -16.00 -19.54 -21.38
N GLN A 103 -15.21 -18.61 -21.92
CA GLN A 103 -15.65 -17.71 -23.01
C GLN A 103 -15.52 -18.28 -24.44
N HIS A 104 -15.01 -19.51 -24.63
CA HIS A 104 -14.83 -20.10 -25.98
C HIS A 104 -15.84 -21.19 -26.36
N LYS A 105 -16.96 -21.35 -25.65
CA LYS A 105 -18.01 -22.34 -26.01
C LYS A 105 -19.43 -21.76 -26.00
N ALA A 106 -19.61 -20.67 -26.71
CA ALA A 106 -20.94 -20.16 -27.08
C ALA A 106 -20.95 -19.77 -28.57
N SER A 107 -20.61 -20.74 -29.42
CA SER A 107 -20.86 -20.70 -30.87
C SER A 107 -20.68 -22.10 -31.44
N GLU A 108 -21.67 -22.96 -31.22
CA GLU A 108 -21.99 -24.14 -32.03
C GLU A 108 -23.45 -24.52 -31.75
#